data_AF-A0A2N1VA81-F1
#
_entry.id   AF-A0A2N1VA81-F1
#
_cell.length_a   1.000
_cell.length_b   1.000
_cell.length_c   1.000
_cell.angle_alpha   90.00
_cell.angle_beta   90.00
_cell.angle_gamma   90.00
#
_symmetry.space_group_name_H-M   'P 1'
#
loop_
_entity.id
_entity.type
_entity.pdbx_description
1 polymer ?
#
loop_
_entity_poly.entity_id
_entity_poly.type
_entity_poly.pdbx_seq_one_letter_code
_entity_poly.pdbx_strand_id
1 'polypeptide(L)'
;MKRIFTILLFVTITVTYSNAQQINYPQTKKIDQVDDYHGTKIADPYRWLEDNNSKETAAWVEAENKITQEYLSMIPFRDAMKTRLTELWNYEKYSAPSKHGKYYTFSKNDGLQEQSVIYIQEGLSGTPEVLLDPNKLSTDGSVSLAGISYSNDDKYLTYGISRGGSDWREFYVMNVESRQITSDVIKWSKFSGTAWYKDGFFYGRYDEPKPG
;
A
#
# COMPACT_ATOMS: atom_id res chain seq x y z
N MET A 1 -82.07 22.09 1.34
CA MET A 1 -81.24 22.09 0.12
C MET A 1 -79.77 22.22 0.52
N LYS A 2 -78.96 21.24 0.09
CA LYS A 2 -77.49 21.16 0.04
C LYS A 2 -76.70 21.57 1.30
N ARG A 3 -76.36 20.57 2.14
CA ARG A 3 -75.21 20.64 3.06
C ARG A 3 -73.96 20.16 2.32
N ILE A 4 -72.97 21.04 2.20
CA ILE A 4 -71.68 20.82 1.55
C ILE A 4 -70.77 20.06 2.54
N PHE A 5 -70.31 18.87 2.16
CA PHE A 5 -69.24 18.16 2.85
C PHE A 5 -67.92 18.57 2.19
N THR A 6 -67.12 19.39 2.85
CA THR A 6 -65.77 19.74 2.42
C THR A 6 -64.80 18.76 3.08
N ILE A 7 -64.14 17.95 2.24
CA ILE A 7 -63.02 17.09 2.59
C ILE A 7 -61.82 17.98 2.93
N LEU A 8 -61.30 17.90 4.16
CA LEU A 8 -59.99 18.45 4.51
C LEU A 8 -59.00 17.28 4.65
N LEU A 9 -58.26 17.02 3.57
CA LEU A 9 -57.12 16.12 3.57
C LEU A 9 -55.90 16.92 4.06
N PHE A 10 -55.54 16.77 5.34
CA PHE A 10 -54.30 17.33 5.88
C PHE A 10 -53.11 16.52 5.36
N VAL A 11 -52.48 16.98 4.28
CA VAL A 11 -51.16 16.50 3.85
C VAL A 11 -50.13 17.08 4.82
N THR A 12 -49.69 16.26 5.78
CA THR A 12 -48.54 16.58 6.62
C THR A 12 -47.27 16.32 5.82
N ILE A 13 -46.71 17.40 5.25
CA ILE A 13 -45.35 17.40 4.70
C ILE A 13 -44.40 17.22 5.89
N THR A 14 -43.93 16.01 6.10
CA THR A 14 -42.79 15.74 6.98
C THR A 14 -41.55 16.25 6.28
N VAL A 15 -41.11 17.46 6.66
CA VAL A 15 -39.78 17.96 6.31
C VAL A 15 -38.78 17.09 7.09
N THR A 16 -38.18 16.13 6.42
CA THR A 16 -36.97 15.47 6.91
C THR A 16 -35.85 16.50 6.89
N TYR A 17 -35.65 17.19 8.01
CA TYR A 17 -34.40 17.89 8.26
C TYR A 17 -33.30 16.83 8.24
N SER A 18 -32.46 16.86 7.22
CA SER A 18 -31.15 16.22 7.28
C SER A 18 -30.41 16.85 8.44
N ASN A 19 -30.41 16.21 9.60
CA ASN A 19 -29.43 16.50 10.63
C ASN A 19 -28.06 16.27 9.98
N ALA A 20 -27.35 17.34 9.66
CA ALA A 20 -25.92 17.24 9.42
C ALA A 20 -25.34 16.59 10.69
N GLN A 21 -24.85 15.36 10.55
CA GLN A 21 -24.42 14.56 11.68
C GLN A 21 -23.27 15.29 12.39
N GLN A 22 -23.50 15.70 13.64
CA GLN A 22 -22.47 16.32 14.44
C GLN A 22 -21.43 15.24 14.80
N ILE A 23 -20.25 15.34 14.18
CA ILE A 23 -19.13 14.44 14.41
C ILE A 23 -18.39 14.91 15.67
N ASN A 24 -18.23 14.02 16.65
CA ASN A 24 -17.51 14.30 17.90
C ASN A 24 -16.05 13.88 17.76
N TYR A 25 -15.20 14.77 17.28
CA TYR A 25 -13.77 14.48 17.06
C TYR A 25 -13.02 14.11 18.35
N PRO A 26 -12.00 13.23 18.26
CA PRO A 26 -11.07 12.97 19.34
C PRO A 26 -10.46 14.27 19.89
N GLN A 27 -10.35 14.36 21.21
CA GLN A 27 -9.68 15.49 21.83
C GLN A 27 -8.19 15.43 21.50
N THR A 28 -7.70 16.45 20.80
CA THR A 28 -6.28 16.60 20.46
C THR A 28 -5.68 17.64 21.38
N LYS A 29 -4.81 17.22 22.30
CA LYS A 29 -4.17 18.16 23.23
C LYS A 29 -3.31 19.17 22.45
N LYS A 30 -3.23 20.38 22.99
CA LYS A 30 -2.29 21.41 22.54
C LYS A 30 -1.16 21.53 23.56
N ILE A 31 0.07 21.64 23.08
CA ILE A 31 1.25 21.93 23.89
C ILE A 31 1.83 23.29 23.51
N ASP A 32 2.68 23.85 24.36
CA ASP A 32 3.25 25.19 24.18
C ASP A 32 4.54 25.19 23.34
N GLN A 33 4.67 24.27 22.37
CA GLN A 33 5.82 24.25 21.46
C GLN A 33 5.80 25.49 20.54
N VAL A 34 6.91 26.22 20.51
CA VAL A 34 7.10 27.39 19.65
C VAL A 34 8.52 27.36 19.08
N ASP A 35 8.62 27.40 17.76
CA ASP A 35 9.89 27.48 17.05
C ASP A 35 10.21 28.95 16.69
N ASP A 36 11.49 29.28 16.57
CA ASP A 36 11.95 30.61 16.14
C ASP A 36 12.60 30.52 14.75
N TYR A 37 11.99 31.21 13.79
CA TYR A 37 12.52 31.35 12.44
C TYR A 37 12.94 32.80 12.22
N HIS A 38 14.24 33.06 12.36
CA HIS A 38 14.85 34.37 12.12
C HIS A 38 14.20 35.51 12.92
N GLY A 39 13.87 35.27 14.19
CA GLY A 39 13.20 36.20 15.10
C GLY A 39 11.68 36.14 15.07
N THR A 40 11.08 35.36 14.16
CA THR A 40 9.63 35.13 14.11
C THR A 40 9.26 33.88 14.89
N LYS A 41 8.43 34.03 15.92
CA LYS A 41 7.91 32.92 16.74
C LYS A 41 6.73 32.25 16.04
N ILE A 42 6.81 30.93 15.82
CA ILE A 42 5.75 30.13 15.19
C ILE A 42 5.35 28.99 16.14
N ALA A 43 4.09 28.99 16.58
CA ALA A 43 3.57 27.94 17.47
C ALA A 43 3.25 26.67 16.68
N ASP A 44 3.63 25.51 17.22
CA ASP A 44 3.27 24.19 16.72
C ASP A 44 2.63 23.35 17.83
N PRO A 45 1.35 23.58 18.15
CA PRO A 45 0.71 23.00 19.33
C PRO A 45 0.54 21.48 19.25
N TYR A 46 0.82 20.86 18.10
CA TYR A 46 0.66 19.42 17.88
C TYR A 46 1.98 18.71 17.60
N ARG A 47 3.14 19.36 17.87
CA ARG A 47 4.48 18.76 17.71
C ARG A 47 4.61 17.36 18.33
N TRP A 48 3.86 17.09 19.41
CA TRP A 48 3.85 15.78 20.07
C TRP A 48 3.38 14.62 19.15
N LEU A 49 2.58 14.89 18.12
CA LEU A 49 2.16 13.90 17.12
C LEU A 49 3.29 13.49 16.16
N GLU A 50 4.40 14.23 16.11
CA GLU A 50 5.56 13.84 15.29
C GLU A 50 6.34 12.66 15.88
N ASP A 51 6.18 12.38 17.17
CA ASP A 51 6.72 11.16 17.78
C ASP A 51 5.79 9.98 17.47
N ASN A 52 6.14 9.25 16.41
CA ASN A 52 5.42 8.07 15.94
C ASN A 52 5.60 6.83 16.83
N ASN A 53 6.53 6.85 17.80
CA ASN A 53 6.75 5.76 18.74
C ASN A 53 6.02 5.97 20.06
N SER A 54 5.44 7.16 20.28
CA SER A 54 4.74 7.46 21.53
C SER A 54 3.40 6.71 21.62
N LYS A 55 3.09 6.22 22.83
CA LYS A 55 1.79 5.61 23.13
C LYS A 55 0.63 6.58 22.92
N GLU A 56 0.89 7.88 23.08
CA GLU A 56 -0.12 8.92 22.96
C GLU A 56 -0.50 9.16 21.50
N THR A 57 0.49 9.23 20.60
CA THR A 57 0.25 9.32 19.15
C THR A 57 -0.48 8.08 18.66
N ALA A 58 -0.08 6.89 19.11
CA ALA A 58 -0.77 5.64 18.75
C ALA A 58 -2.26 5.65 19.18
N ALA A 59 -2.54 6.08 20.42
CA ALA A 59 -3.92 6.18 20.92
C ALA A 59 -4.74 7.23 20.16
N TRP A 60 -4.12 8.35 19.77
CA TRP A 60 -4.76 9.37 18.95
C TRP A 60 -5.11 8.84 17.55
N VAL A 61 -4.19 8.15 16.88
CA VAL A 61 -4.42 7.53 15.57
C VAL A 61 -5.56 6.50 15.64
N GLU A 62 -5.61 5.69 16.70
CA GLU A 62 -6.70 4.73 16.91
C GLU A 62 -8.07 5.44 17.06
N ALA A 63 -8.12 6.52 17.84
CA ALA A 63 -9.34 7.30 18.03
C ALA A 63 -9.83 7.96 16.73
N GLU A 64 -8.92 8.52 15.94
CA GLU A 64 -9.23 9.11 14.63
C GLU A 64 -9.69 8.05 13.59
N ASN A 65 -9.04 6.88 13.59
CA ASN A 65 -9.47 5.76 12.75
C ASN A 65 -10.87 5.29 13.14
N LYS A 66 -11.18 5.20 14.44
CA LYS A 66 -12.49 4.76 14.92
C LYS A 66 -13.61 5.66 14.39
N ILE A 67 -13.52 6.98 14.60
CA ILE A 67 -14.56 7.91 14.15
C ILE A 67 -14.69 7.92 12.62
N THR A 68 -13.58 7.77 11.91
CA THR A 68 -13.57 7.69 10.45
C THR A 68 -14.26 6.42 9.96
N GLN A 69 -13.96 5.25 10.54
CA GLN A 69 -14.59 3.99 10.14
C GLN A 69 -16.07 3.95 10.50
N GLU A 70 -16.45 4.49 11.67
CA GLU A 70 -17.85 4.69 12.05
C GLU A 70 -18.56 5.56 11.01
N TYR A 71 -17.96 6.69 10.63
CA TYR A 71 -18.51 7.58 9.62
C TYR A 71 -18.72 6.87 8.27
N LEU A 72 -17.67 6.23 7.77
CA LEU A 72 -17.70 5.51 6.49
C LEU A 72 -18.65 4.31 6.51
N SER A 73 -18.89 3.68 7.67
CA SER A 73 -19.80 2.53 7.80
C SER A 73 -21.28 2.91 7.60
N MET A 74 -21.63 4.18 7.78
CA MET A 74 -23.00 4.66 7.59
C MET A 74 -23.36 4.89 6.13
N ILE A 75 -22.39 4.86 5.21
CA ILE A 75 -22.63 5.08 3.78
C ILE A 75 -23.36 3.85 3.21
N PRO A 76 -24.66 3.95 2.85
CA PRO A 76 -25.48 2.76 2.55
C PRO A 76 -25.01 1.95 1.34
N PHE A 77 -24.25 2.58 0.44
CA PHE A 77 -23.77 1.97 -0.80
C PHE A 77 -22.27 1.63 -0.76
N ARG A 78 -21.58 1.75 0.40
CA ARG A 78 -20.14 1.43 0.52
C ARG A 78 -19.83 0.00 0.09
N ASP A 79 -20.62 -0.96 0.57
CA ASP A 79 -20.40 -2.38 0.25
C ASP A 79 -20.75 -2.69 -1.20
N ALA A 80 -21.80 -2.08 -1.75
CA ALA A 80 -22.15 -2.22 -3.16
C ALA A 80 -21.02 -1.68 -4.07
N MET A 81 -20.41 -0.55 -3.72
CA MET A 81 -19.24 -0.02 -4.42
C MET A 81 -18.03 -0.94 -4.29
N LYS A 82 -17.74 -1.45 -3.09
CA LYS A 82 -16.64 -2.40 -2.86
C LYS A 82 -16.82 -3.64 -3.72
N THR A 83 -18.01 -4.27 -3.69
CA THR A 83 -18.34 -5.43 -4.52
C THR A 83 -18.15 -5.11 -6.00
N ARG A 84 -18.68 -3.97 -6.47
CA ARG A 84 -18.56 -3.59 -7.88
C ARG A 84 -17.11 -3.37 -8.31
N LEU A 85 -16.30 -2.74 -7.46
CA LEU A 85 -14.87 -2.57 -7.71
C LEU A 85 -14.14 -3.92 -7.76
N THR A 86 -14.43 -4.82 -6.82
CA THR A 86 -13.83 -6.17 -6.80
C THR A 86 -14.17 -6.95 -8.06
N GLU A 87 -15.44 -6.93 -8.51
CA GLU A 87 -15.85 -7.58 -9.76
C GLU A 87 -15.09 -7.02 -10.97
N LEU A 88 -14.99 -5.69 -11.07
CA LEU A 88 -14.29 -5.02 -12.17
C LEU A 88 -12.78 -5.26 -12.14
N TRP A 89 -12.20 -5.48 -10.96
CA TRP A 89 -10.78 -5.73 -10.78
C TRP A 89 -10.41 -7.20 -11.02
N ASN A 90 -11.35 -8.14 -10.85
CA ASN A 90 -11.11 -9.58 -10.92
C ASN A 90 -11.04 -10.12 -12.36
N TYR A 91 -9.96 -9.79 -13.05
CA TYR A 91 -9.61 -10.32 -14.36
C TYR A 91 -8.11 -10.60 -14.45
N GLU A 92 -7.71 -11.53 -15.31
CA GLU A 92 -6.29 -11.85 -15.48
C GLU A 92 -5.50 -10.66 -16.06
N LYS A 93 -4.34 -10.39 -15.47
CA LYS A 93 -3.43 -9.30 -15.86
C LYS A 93 -2.06 -9.87 -16.16
N TYR A 94 -1.46 -9.41 -17.26
CA TYR A 94 -0.10 -9.79 -17.66
C TYR A 94 0.72 -8.54 -17.97
N SER A 95 2.02 -8.58 -17.65
CA SER A 95 2.97 -7.63 -18.24
C SER A 95 3.42 -8.10 -19.63
N ALA A 96 4.06 -7.22 -20.38
CA ALA A 96 4.85 -7.64 -21.53
C ALA A 96 5.97 -8.58 -21.07
N PRO A 97 6.31 -9.63 -21.87
CA PRO A 97 7.43 -10.50 -21.57
C PRO A 97 8.76 -9.79 -21.87
N SER A 98 9.73 -9.96 -20.97
CA SER A 98 11.11 -9.49 -21.11
C SER A 98 12.03 -10.68 -21.35
N LYS A 99 12.96 -10.56 -22.31
CA LYS A 99 13.86 -11.65 -22.71
C LYS A 99 15.16 -11.62 -21.88
N HIS A 100 15.54 -12.78 -21.35
CA HIS A 100 16.74 -13.01 -20.54
C HIS A 100 17.39 -14.32 -20.98
N GLY A 101 18.42 -14.24 -21.83
CA GLY A 101 19.04 -15.40 -22.47
C GLY A 101 18.04 -16.25 -23.27
N LYS A 102 17.84 -17.50 -22.82
CA LYS A 102 16.84 -18.43 -23.36
C LYS A 102 15.44 -18.29 -22.75
N TYR A 103 15.32 -17.52 -21.68
CA TYR A 103 14.08 -17.34 -20.93
C TYR A 103 13.33 -16.06 -21.31
N TYR A 104 12.03 -16.07 -21.05
CA TYR A 104 11.18 -14.88 -20.98
C TYR A 104 10.56 -14.80 -19.60
N THR A 105 10.54 -13.60 -19.03
CA THR A 105 9.96 -13.33 -17.72
C THR A 105 8.84 -12.30 -17.83
N PHE A 106 7.78 -12.48 -17.05
CA PHE A 106 6.63 -11.57 -17.03
C PHE A 106 5.90 -11.68 -15.70
N SER A 107 5.16 -10.65 -15.32
CA SER A 107 4.26 -10.73 -14.17
C SER A 107 2.88 -11.20 -14.62
N LYS A 108 2.23 -12.06 -13.84
CA LYS A 108 0.83 -12.45 -13.98
C LYS A 108 0.09 -12.22 -12.66
N ASN A 109 -1.15 -11.77 -12.74
CA ASN A 109 -2.09 -11.74 -11.63
C ASN A 109 -3.39 -12.41 -12.09
N ASP A 110 -3.91 -13.38 -11.33
CA ASP A 110 -5.13 -14.12 -11.69
C ASP A 110 -6.43 -13.32 -11.52
N GLY A 111 -6.35 -12.14 -10.89
CA GLY A 111 -7.48 -11.28 -10.66
C GLY A 111 -7.30 -10.42 -9.42
N LEU A 112 -7.23 -11.08 -8.26
CA LEU A 112 -7.32 -10.44 -6.95
C LEU A 112 -6.12 -10.77 -6.04
N GLN A 113 -5.04 -11.34 -6.57
CA GLN A 113 -3.81 -11.51 -5.80
C GLN A 113 -3.30 -10.14 -5.35
N GLU A 114 -2.90 -10.04 -4.08
CA GLU A 114 -2.37 -8.80 -3.48
C GLU A 114 -1.16 -8.26 -4.25
N GLN A 115 -0.31 -9.17 -4.76
CA GLN A 115 0.83 -8.86 -5.61
C GLN A 115 0.85 -9.76 -6.84
N SER A 116 1.21 -9.21 -8.00
CA SER A 116 1.46 -10.02 -9.20
C SER A 116 2.64 -10.97 -8.99
N VAL A 117 2.50 -12.20 -9.48
CA VAL A 117 3.53 -13.24 -9.43
C VAL A 117 4.43 -13.13 -10.65
N ILE A 118 5.74 -13.31 -10.46
CA ILE A 118 6.73 -13.30 -11.53
C ILE A 118 6.90 -14.71 -12.07
N TYR A 119 6.63 -14.88 -13.36
CA TYR A 119 6.78 -16.12 -14.10
C TYR A 119 8.02 -16.09 -14.99
N ILE A 120 8.53 -17.28 -15.30
CA ILE A 120 9.61 -17.54 -16.23
C ILE A 120 9.22 -18.70 -17.17
N GLN A 121 9.56 -18.60 -18.44
CA GLN A 121 9.38 -19.67 -19.43
C GLN A 121 10.56 -19.72 -20.40
N GLU A 122 10.89 -20.91 -20.92
CA GLU A 122 11.92 -21.07 -21.96
C GLU A 122 11.32 -20.78 -23.35
N GLY A 123 11.83 -19.75 -24.04
CA GLY A 123 11.22 -19.25 -25.27
C GLY A 123 9.80 -18.67 -25.08
N LEU A 124 9.18 -18.17 -26.16
CA LEU A 124 7.82 -17.59 -26.10
C LEU A 124 6.70 -18.65 -26.03
N SER A 125 7.01 -19.90 -26.38
CA SER A 125 6.06 -21.02 -26.40
C SER A 125 6.30 -22.05 -25.29
N GLY A 126 7.27 -21.82 -24.40
CA GLY A 126 7.52 -22.70 -23.26
C GLY A 126 6.41 -22.60 -22.21
N THR A 127 6.29 -23.62 -21.37
CA THR A 127 5.36 -23.63 -20.23
C THR A 127 5.81 -22.61 -19.18
N PRO A 128 4.95 -21.66 -18.76
CA PRO A 128 5.27 -20.74 -17.68
C PRO A 128 5.38 -21.44 -16.33
N GLU A 129 6.42 -21.09 -15.58
CA GLU A 129 6.65 -21.53 -14.22
C GLU A 129 6.85 -20.33 -13.30
N VAL A 130 6.51 -20.49 -12.01
CA VAL A 130 6.72 -19.42 -11.02
C VAL A 130 8.21 -19.26 -10.74
N LEU A 131 8.71 -18.04 -10.95
CA LEU A 131 10.06 -17.62 -10.57
C LEU A 131 10.08 -17.01 -9.17
N LEU A 132 9.17 -16.07 -8.91
CA LEU A 132 9.05 -15.38 -7.62
C LEU A 132 7.59 -15.06 -7.34
N ASP A 133 7.10 -15.45 -6.16
CA ASP A 133 5.75 -15.14 -5.69
C ASP A 133 5.82 -14.20 -4.47
N PRO A 134 5.59 -12.89 -4.66
CA PRO A 134 5.67 -11.93 -3.55
C PRO A 134 4.62 -12.19 -2.46
N ASN A 135 3.50 -12.85 -2.79
CA ASN A 135 2.45 -13.17 -1.82
C ASN A 135 2.92 -14.20 -0.78
N LYS A 136 4.06 -14.87 -1.00
CA LYS A 136 4.68 -15.80 -0.05
C LYS A 136 5.72 -15.14 0.85
N LEU A 137 6.01 -13.85 0.65
CA LEU A 137 7.02 -13.11 1.42
C LEU A 137 6.46 -12.53 2.74
N SER A 138 5.14 -12.47 2.87
CA SER A 138 4.46 -12.15 4.12
C SER A 138 3.14 -12.91 4.24
N THR A 139 2.73 -13.22 5.46
CA THR A 139 1.41 -13.82 5.75
C THR A 139 0.26 -12.82 5.64
N ASP A 140 0.53 -11.51 5.77
CA ASP A 140 -0.47 -10.44 5.79
C ASP A 140 -0.48 -9.57 4.52
N GLY A 141 0.33 -9.93 3.51
CA GLY A 141 0.45 -9.16 2.27
C GLY A 141 1.17 -7.81 2.39
N SER A 142 1.70 -7.45 3.56
CA SER A 142 2.38 -6.16 3.78
C SER A 142 3.76 -6.04 3.13
N VAL A 143 4.24 -7.10 2.47
CA VAL A 143 5.50 -7.11 1.75
C VAL A 143 5.24 -7.03 0.25
N SER A 144 5.75 -5.98 -0.38
CA SER A 144 5.62 -5.75 -1.81
C SER A 144 6.97 -5.87 -2.51
N LEU A 145 6.94 -6.28 -3.79
CA LEU A 145 8.10 -6.28 -4.65
C LEU A 145 8.49 -4.83 -5.00
N ALA A 146 9.76 -4.48 -4.81
CA ALA A 146 10.29 -3.13 -4.99
C ALA A 146 11.26 -2.99 -6.19
N GLY A 147 11.21 -3.96 -7.10
CA GLY A 147 11.99 -3.98 -8.34
C GLY A 147 12.74 -5.30 -8.56
N ILE A 148 13.05 -5.59 -9.82
CA ILE A 148 13.88 -6.73 -10.24
C ILE A 148 14.92 -6.21 -11.23
N SER A 149 16.13 -6.75 -11.17
CA SER A 149 17.21 -6.45 -12.12
C SER A 149 18.03 -7.71 -12.36
N TYR A 150 18.23 -8.07 -13.63
CA TYR A 150 18.95 -9.28 -14.05
C TYR A 150 20.43 -8.97 -14.30
N SER A 151 21.31 -9.93 -14.00
CA SER A 151 22.73 -9.85 -14.34
C SER A 151 22.90 -9.82 -15.87
N ASN A 152 24.01 -9.25 -16.34
CA ASN A 152 24.26 -9.13 -17.78
C ASN A 152 24.40 -10.49 -18.50
N ASP A 153 24.66 -11.56 -17.75
CA ASP A 153 24.70 -12.94 -18.24
C ASP A 153 23.42 -13.74 -17.93
N ASP A 154 22.38 -13.07 -17.43
CA ASP A 154 21.05 -13.62 -17.08
C ASP A 154 21.06 -14.79 -16.08
N LYS A 155 22.18 -15.05 -15.39
CA LYS A 155 22.28 -16.14 -14.41
C LYS A 155 21.71 -15.77 -13.05
N TYR A 156 21.73 -14.49 -12.71
CA TYR A 156 21.27 -13.99 -11.42
C TYR A 156 20.24 -12.89 -11.62
N LEU A 157 19.36 -12.74 -10.64
CA LEU A 157 18.50 -11.58 -10.49
C LEU A 157 18.65 -11.04 -9.07
N THR A 158 18.65 -9.72 -8.94
CA THR A 158 18.33 -9.06 -7.68
C THR A 158 16.85 -8.77 -7.65
N TYR A 159 16.18 -9.04 -6.53
CA TYR A 159 14.83 -8.55 -6.27
C TYR A 159 14.79 -7.75 -4.97
N GLY A 160 14.14 -6.59 -5.02
CA GLY A 160 13.92 -5.74 -3.87
C GLY A 160 12.59 -6.04 -3.21
N ILE A 161 12.50 -5.90 -1.90
CA ILE A 161 11.23 -5.93 -1.18
C ILE A 161 11.09 -4.68 -0.32
N SER A 162 9.86 -4.22 -0.13
CA SER A 162 9.48 -3.20 0.84
C SER A 162 8.51 -3.81 1.85
N ARG A 163 8.60 -3.40 3.12
CA ARG A 163 7.72 -3.85 4.21
C ARG A 163 6.83 -2.69 4.65
N GLY A 164 5.53 -2.95 4.80
CA GLY A 164 4.55 -1.96 5.23
C GLY A 164 4.43 -0.74 4.29
N GLY A 165 4.81 -0.89 3.02
CA GLY A 165 4.84 0.22 2.06
C GLY A 165 5.93 1.27 2.31
N SER A 166 6.94 0.96 3.13
CA SER A 166 8.06 1.86 3.40
C SER A 166 8.95 2.10 2.17
N ASP A 167 9.59 3.25 2.09
CA ASP A 167 10.65 3.49 1.11
C ASP A 167 11.93 2.67 1.36
N TRP A 168 12.08 2.10 2.56
CA TRP A 168 13.18 1.20 2.87
C TRP A 168 13.03 -0.11 2.10
N ARG A 169 14.15 -0.58 1.55
CA ARG A 169 14.22 -1.79 0.73
C ARG A 169 15.31 -2.73 1.23
N GLU A 170 15.00 -4.02 1.14
CA GLU A 170 15.97 -5.10 1.21
C GLU A 170 16.13 -5.70 -0.18
N PHE A 171 17.37 -5.87 -0.66
CA PHE A 171 17.64 -6.57 -1.92
C PHE A 171 18.21 -7.95 -1.65
N TYR A 172 17.67 -8.95 -2.33
CA TYR A 172 18.11 -10.33 -2.32
C TYR A 172 18.62 -10.72 -3.69
N VAL A 173 19.55 -11.66 -3.74
CA VAL A 173 20.08 -12.20 -5.01
C VAL A 173 19.63 -13.65 -5.17
N MET A 174 19.05 -13.99 -6.32
CA MET A 174 18.59 -15.32 -6.68
C MET A 174 19.29 -15.80 -7.96
N ASN A 175 19.69 -17.06 -8.00
CA ASN A 175 20.11 -17.74 -9.22
C ASN A 175 18.86 -18.15 -10.03
N VAL A 176 18.80 -17.72 -11.29
CA VAL A 176 17.60 -17.82 -12.14
C VAL A 176 17.25 -19.29 -12.47
N GLU A 177 18.26 -20.10 -12.80
CA GLU A 177 18.05 -21.49 -13.23
C GLU A 177 17.66 -22.40 -12.06
N SER A 178 18.39 -22.33 -10.95
CA SER A 178 18.14 -23.16 -9.77
C SER A 178 17.03 -22.62 -8.86
N ARG A 179 16.64 -21.36 -9.02
CA ARG A 179 15.70 -20.61 -8.16
C ARG A 179 16.16 -20.49 -6.70
N GLN A 180 17.44 -20.74 -6.45
CA GLN A 180 18.01 -20.62 -5.11
C GLN A 180 18.35 -19.17 -4.81
N ILE A 181 17.89 -18.69 -3.66
CA ILE A 181 18.31 -17.41 -3.08
C ILE A 181 19.69 -17.63 -2.45
N THR A 182 20.62 -16.74 -2.76
CA THR A 182 21.98 -16.76 -2.21
C THR A 182 22.01 -16.19 -0.78
N SER A 183 23.19 -16.16 -0.16
CA SER A 183 23.39 -15.50 1.14
C SER A 183 23.44 -13.97 1.06
N ASP A 184 23.54 -13.39 -0.14
CA ASP A 184 23.69 -11.96 -0.34
C ASP A 184 22.39 -11.21 -0.06
N VAL A 185 22.43 -10.32 0.93
CA VAL A 185 21.31 -9.45 1.31
C VAL A 185 21.81 -8.03 1.55
N ILE A 186 21.25 -7.08 0.83
CA ILE A 186 21.49 -5.65 1.05
C ILE A 186 20.35 -5.09 1.88
N LYS A 187 20.67 -4.63 3.09
CA LYS A 187 19.74 -3.92 3.97
C LYS A 187 19.95 -2.41 3.89
N TRP A 188 18.95 -1.68 4.37
CA TRP A 188 18.99 -0.22 4.51
C TRP A 188 19.19 0.52 3.18
N SER A 189 18.74 -0.10 2.08
CA SER A 189 18.61 0.61 0.82
C SER A 189 17.38 1.52 0.87
N LYS A 190 17.49 2.72 0.32
CA LYS A 190 16.36 3.65 0.15
C LYS A 190 16.66 4.53 -1.06
N PHE A 191 15.68 4.70 -1.93
CA PHE A 191 15.82 5.47 -3.19
C PHE A 191 16.96 5.00 -4.11
N SER A 192 17.26 3.70 -4.10
CA SER A 192 18.24 3.07 -4.99
C SER A 192 17.67 1.84 -5.69
N GLY A 193 18.15 1.58 -6.90
CA GLY A 193 18.07 0.29 -7.57
C GLY A 193 19.36 -0.51 -7.43
N THR A 194 19.47 -1.56 -8.24
CA THR A 194 20.68 -2.38 -8.42
C THR A 194 21.12 -2.34 -9.88
N ALA A 195 22.40 -2.02 -10.11
CA ALA A 195 22.98 -1.92 -11.45
C ALA A 195 24.13 -2.91 -11.61
N TRP A 196 23.90 -3.98 -12.38
CA TRP A 196 24.85 -5.07 -12.56
C TRP A 196 26.10 -4.65 -13.35
N TYR A 197 27.27 -5.05 -12.84
CA TYR A 197 28.56 -4.89 -13.48
C TYR A 197 29.44 -6.12 -13.20
N LYS A 198 29.76 -6.87 -14.27
CA LYS A 198 30.46 -8.16 -14.19
C LYS A 198 29.71 -9.09 -13.21
N ASP A 199 30.41 -9.62 -12.20
CA ASP A 199 29.91 -10.59 -11.25
C ASP A 199 29.26 -9.95 -10.01
N GLY A 200 29.00 -8.64 -10.02
CA GLY A 200 28.38 -7.91 -8.92
C GLY A 200 27.47 -6.78 -9.40
N PHE A 201 27.05 -5.92 -8.47
CA PHE A 201 26.18 -4.77 -8.79
C PHE A 201 26.45 -3.58 -7.87
N PHE A 202 26.19 -2.39 -8.40
CA PHE A 202 26.18 -1.15 -7.62
C PHE A 202 24.81 -0.95 -6.96
N TYR A 203 24.83 -0.37 -5.76
CA TYR A 203 23.64 0.03 -5.01
C TYR A 203 23.97 1.21 -4.08
N GLY A 204 22.95 1.98 -3.70
CA GLY A 204 23.00 2.98 -2.63
C GLY A 204 22.30 2.48 -1.38
N ARG A 205 22.84 2.82 -0.22
CA ARG A 205 22.20 2.57 1.08
C ARG A 205 22.52 3.68 2.07
N TYR A 206 21.70 3.79 3.11
CA TYR A 206 22.01 4.61 4.27
C TYR A 206 22.66 3.75 5.35
N ASP A 207 23.18 4.42 6.37
CA ASP A 207 23.61 3.75 7.59
C ASP A 207 22.43 3.01 8.24
N GLU A 208 22.75 1.95 8.97
CA GLU A 208 21.75 1.22 9.74
C GLU A 208 21.06 2.17 10.73
N PRO A 209 19.72 2.25 10.71
CA PRO A 209 18.99 3.06 11.67
C PRO A 209 19.32 2.63 13.09
N LYS A 210 19.51 3.59 14.00
CA LYS A 210 19.59 3.27 15.42
C LYS A 210 18.24 2.69 15.89
N PRO A 211 18.24 1.71 16.81
CA PRO A 211 17.00 1.24 17.41
C PRO A 211 16.21 2.43 17.98
N GLY A 212 14.95 2.54 17.56
CA GLY A 212 13.99 3.53 18.07
C GLY A 212 13.28 3.04 19.32
#